data_AF-A0A0E9WZQ4-F1
#
_entry.id   AF-A0A0E9WZQ4-F1
#
_cell.length_a   1.000
_cell.length_b   1.000
_cell.length_c   1.000
_cell.angle_alpha   90.00
_cell.angle_beta   90.00
_cell.angle_gamma   90.00
#
_symmetry.space_group_name_H-M   'P 1'
#
loop_
_entity.id
_entity.type
_entity.pdbx_description
1 polymer ?
#
loop_
_entity_poly.entity_id
_entity_poly.type
_entity_poly.pdbx_seq_one_letter_code
_entity_poly.pdbx_strand_id
1 'polypeptide(L)'
;MVFNDVDGLYTYTFEAERKEDCAACSQVPQKLQFSPSAKLQDVLDYLTENASLQMKSPAITATLEGKNKTLYLQTVASIEERTRPNLCKTLKELGLADGQELAVADVTTPQTVLFKLNFT
;
A
#
# COMPACT_ATOMS: atom_id res chain seq x y z
N MET A 1 13.02 -24.01 1.47
CA MET A 1 13.10 -25.35 2.07
C MET A 1 11.94 -25.49 3.04
N VAL A 2 11.15 -26.55 2.91
CA VAL A 2 10.09 -26.94 3.84
C VAL A 2 10.60 -28.14 4.63
N PHE A 3 10.43 -28.11 5.95
CA PHE A 3 10.82 -29.17 6.88
C PHE A 3 9.59 -29.61 7.69
N ASN A 4 9.39 -30.91 7.85
CA ASN A 4 8.30 -31.50 8.64
C ASN A 4 8.82 -32.74 9.39
N ASP A 5 8.55 -32.81 10.69
CA ASP A 5 8.93 -33.90 11.61
C ASP A 5 7.75 -34.51 12.38
N VAL A 6 6.51 -34.26 11.94
CA VAL A 6 5.28 -34.73 12.61
C VAL A 6 5.11 -36.26 12.48
N ASP A 7 5.49 -36.84 11.34
CA ASP A 7 5.52 -38.29 11.11
C ASP A 7 6.79 -38.63 10.31
N GLY A 8 7.81 -39.14 11.01
CA GLY A 8 9.14 -39.33 10.45
C GLY A 8 9.86 -38.00 10.14
N LEU A 9 10.74 -37.99 9.15
CA LEU A 9 11.45 -36.79 8.71
C LEU A 9 11.20 -36.56 7.22
N TYR A 10 10.65 -35.40 6.87
CA TYR A 10 10.36 -35.00 5.49
C TYR A 10 10.92 -33.62 5.18
N THR A 11 11.61 -33.51 4.04
CA THR A 11 12.15 -32.24 3.54
C THR A 11 11.80 -32.05 2.06
N TYR A 12 11.34 -30.85 1.71
CA TYR A 12 11.11 -30.44 0.33
C TYR A 12 11.89 -29.16 0.01
N THR A 13 12.75 -29.25 -1.00
CA THR A 13 13.57 -28.12 -1.46
C THR A 13 13.16 -27.78 -2.89
N PHE A 14 12.78 -26.53 -3.08
CA PHE A 14 12.48 -25.94 -4.37
C PHE A 14 12.99 -24.50 -4.37
N GLU A 15 13.24 -23.96 -5.55
CA GLU A 15 13.57 -22.56 -5.74
C GLU A 15 12.28 -21.77 -5.91
N ALA A 16 12.04 -20.80 -5.02
CA ALA A 16 10.87 -19.93 -5.14
C ALA A 16 11.16 -18.86 -6.20
N GLU A 17 10.32 -18.79 -7.22
CA GLU A 17 10.46 -17.78 -8.27
C GLU A 17 10.24 -16.37 -7.70
N ARG A 18 11.06 -15.41 -8.14
CA ARG A 18 10.90 -14.01 -7.78
C ARG A 18 9.72 -13.43 -8.56
N LYS A 19 8.71 -12.94 -7.83
CA LYS A 19 7.66 -12.10 -8.42
C LYS A 19 8.26 -10.78 -8.91
N GLU A 20 8.10 -10.49 -10.20
CA GLU A 20 8.61 -9.26 -10.81
C GLU A 20 7.92 -8.01 -10.25
N ASP A 21 6.66 -8.14 -9.83
CA ASP A 21 5.80 -7.10 -9.28
C ASP A 21 5.81 -7.07 -7.74
N CYS A 22 6.80 -7.69 -7.09
CA CYS A 22 6.88 -7.74 -5.63
C CYS A 22 7.01 -6.34 -5.00
N ALA A 23 6.07 -5.96 -4.14
CA ALA A 23 6.06 -4.67 -3.44
C ALA A 23 7.33 -4.39 -2.60
N ALA A 24 8.05 -5.43 -2.18
CA ALA A 24 9.23 -5.29 -1.32
C ALA A 24 10.56 -5.25 -2.09
N CYS A 25 10.73 -6.10 -3.11
CA CYS A 25 12.02 -6.24 -3.80
C CYS A 25 12.00 -5.76 -5.26
N SER A 26 10.83 -5.44 -5.82
CA SER A 26 10.77 -4.77 -7.12
C SER A 26 10.98 -3.27 -6.94
N GLN A 27 11.74 -2.65 -7.84
CA GLN A 27 11.90 -1.19 -7.87
C GLN A 27 10.84 -0.51 -8.74
N VAL A 28 9.79 -1.26 -9.12
CA VAL A 28 8.75 -0.79 -10.02
C VAL A 28 7.55 -0.38 -9.19
N PRO A 29 7.02 0.86 -9.36
CA PRO A 29 5.81 1.27 -8.67
C PRO A 29 4.63 0.36 -9.01
N GLN A 30 3.93 -0.13 -7.99
CA GLN A 30 2.75 -0.98 -8.20
C GLN A 30 1.57 -0.16 -8.71
N LYS A 31 0.83 -0.69 -9.69
CA LYS A 31 -0.31 0.03 -10.28
C LYS A 31 -1.55 -0.16 -9.42
N LEU A 32 -2.15 0.95 -8.98
CA LEU A 32 -3.45 0.98 -8.32
C LEU A 32 -4.50 1.47 -9.30
N GLN A 33 -5.57 0.70 -9.50
CA GLN A 33 -6.68 1.08 -10.36
C GLN A 33 -7.88 1.42 -9.49
N PHE A 34 -8.27 2.69 -9.51
CA PHE A 34 -9.44 3.19 -8.78
C PHE A 34 -10.25 4.13 -9.66
N SER A 35 -11.55 4.23 -9.39
CA SER A 35 -12.35 5.29 -10.02
C SER A 35 -12.02 6.65 -9.38
N PRO A 36 -12.13 7.77 -10.11
CA PRO A 36 -11.90 9.10 -9.54
C PRO A 36 -12.88 9.45 -8.40
N SER A 37 -14.02 8.77 -8.36
CA SER A 37 -15.07 8.87 -7.35
C SER A 37 -14.84 7.96 -6.14
N ALA A 38 -13.83 7.08 -6.18
CA ALA A 38 -13.47 6.22 -5.07
C ALA A 38 -13.03 7.05 -3.87
N LYS A 39 -13.29 6.57 -2.66
CA LYS A 39 -12.87 7.21 -1.42
C LYS A 39 -11.47 6.79 -1.05
N LEU A 40 -10.78 7.61 -0.26
CA LEU A 40 -9.49 7.23 0.31
C LEU A 40 -9.61 6.00 1.23
N GLN A 41 -10.77 5.82 1.88
CA GLN A 41 -11.08 4.61 2.63
C GLN A 41 -10.97 3.34 1.77
N ASP A 42 -11.51 3.34 0.55
CA ASP A 42 -11.47 2.16 -0.33
C ASP A 42 -10.02 1.78 -0.70
N VAL A 43 -9.14 2.78 -0.83
CA VAL A 43 -7.70 2.56 -1.06
C VAL A 43 -7.04 1.96 0.17
N LEU A 44 -7.39 2.44 1.36
CA LEU A 44 -6.88 1.92 2.63
C LEU A 44 -7.29 0.45 2.84
N ASP A 45 -8.56 0.15 2.57
CA ASP A 45 -9.12 -1.18 2.68
C ASP A 45 -8.44 -2.13 1.69
N TYR A 46 -8.21 -1.68 0.44
CA TYR A 46 -7.45 -2.45 -0.54
C TYR A 46 -6.02 -2.77 -0.06
N LEU A 47 -5.30 -1.80 0.49
CA LEU A 47 -3.93 -2.02 0.99
C LEU A 47 -3.90 -3.01 2.17
N THR A 48 -4.97 -3.09 2.95
CA THR A 48 -5.11 -3.94 4.13
C THR A 48 -5.58 -5.36 3.77
N GLU A 49 -6.57 -5.47 2.88
CA GLU A 49 -7.21 -6.74 2.52
C GLU A 49 -6.48 -7.49 1.39
N ASN A 50 -5.71 -6.81 0.55
CA ASN A 50 -5.04 -7.45 -0.57
C ASN A 50 -4.03 -8.49 -0.07
N ALA A 51 -4.20 -9.74 -0.46
CA ALA A 51 -3.37 -10.86 -0.03
C ALA A 51 -1.87 -10.71 -0.37
N SER A 52 -1.53 -9.88 -1.36
CA SER A 52 -0.14 -9.59 -1.72
C SER A 52 0.52 -8.54 -0.84
N LEU A 53 -0.27 -7.71 -0.15
CA LEU A 53 0.21 -6.57 0.64
C LEU A 53 0.00 -6.80 2.14
N GLN A 54 -1.22 -7.16 2.55
CA GLN A 54 -1.64 -7.41 3.93
C GLN A 54 -1.07 -6.39 4.93
N MET A 55 -1.11 -5.11 4.57
CA MET A 55 -0.56 -4.04 5.41
C MET A 55 -1.40 -3.87 6.67
N LYS A 56 -0.75 -3.51 7.78
CA LYS A 56 -1.45 -3.45 9.08
C LYS A 56 -1.99 -2.07 9.43
N SER A 57 -1.21 -1.03 9.13
CA SER A 57 -1.55 0.37 9.39
C SER A 57 -0.91 1.28 8.34
N PRO A 58 -1.36 1.19 7.06
CA PRO A 58 -0.72 1.90 5.97
C PRO A 58 -0.88 3.41 6.10
N ALA A 59 0.24 4.10 5.95
CA ALA A 59 0.38 5.55 5.92
C ALA A 59 0.46 6.01 4.47
N ILE A 60 -0.51 6.79 4.01
CA ILE A 60 -0.60 7.22 2.62
C ILE A 60 -0.16 8.68 2.50
N THR A 61 0.86 8.91 1.67
CA THR A 61 1.40 10.24 1.36
C THR A 61 1.43 10.46 -0.15
N ALA A 62 1.24 11.70 -0.58
CA ALA A 62 1.22 12.06 -2.00
C ALA A 62 1.90 13.41 -2.23
N THR A 63 2.57 13.55 -3.36
CA THR A 63 3.16 14.83 -3.78
C THR A 63 2.11 15.68 -4.49
N LEU A 64 1.56 16.67 -3.80
CA LEU A 64 0.57 17.60 -4.35
C LEU A 64 1.22 18.98 -4.54
N GLU A 65 1.13 19.53 -5.75
CA GLU A 65 1.67 20.87 -6.10
C GLU A 65 3.14 21.08 -5.65
N GLY A 66 3.98 20.05 -5.81
CA GLY A 66 5.40 20.09 -5.45
C GLY A 66 5.70 19.97 -3.94
N LYS A 67 4.69 19.70 -3.10
CA LYS A 67 4.85 19.46 -1.67
C LYS A 67 4.34 18.07 -1.28
N ASN A 68 5.07 17.38 -0.42
CA ASN A 68 4.61 16.12 0.15
C ASN A 68 3.48 16.40 1.15
N LYS A 69 2.30 15.88 0.89
CA LYS A 69 1.12 16.00 1.74
C LYS A 69 0.73 14.61 2.26
N THR A 70 0.55 14.51 3.57
CA THR A 70 0.02 13.31 4.19
C THR A 70 -1.49 13.25 3.98
N LEU A 71 -1.95 12.20 3.29
CA LEU A 71 -3.37 11.98 3.04
C LEU A 71 -4.03 11.33 4.26
N TYR A 72 -3.38 10.29 4.79
CA TYR A 72 -3.80 9.58 5.99
C TYR A 72 -2.60 8.95 6.71
N LEU A 73 -2.58 9.06 8.05
CA LEU A 73 -1.55 8.47 8.90
C LEU A 73 -2.17 8.12 10.26
N GLN A 74 -2.20 6.83 10.58
CA GLN A 74 -2.76 6.35 11.86
C GLN A 74 -1.73 6.29 13.00
N THR A 75 -0.43 6.25 12.69
CA THR A 75 0.62 6.04 13.70
C THR A 75 0.79 7.22 14.67
N VAL A 76 0.35 8.42 14.30
CA VAL A 76 0.49 9.63 15.12
C VAL A 76 -0.89 10.25 15.34
N ALA A 77 -1.40 10.16 16.57
CA ALA A 77 -2.76 10.60 16.93
C ALA A 77 -3.10 12.03 16.45
N SER A 78 -2.19 12.99 16.62
CA SER A 78 -2.40 14.37 16.17
C SER A 78 -2.56 14.50 14.65
N ILE A 79 -1.90 13.64 13.87
CA ILE A 79 -2.01 13.62 12.41
C ILE A 79 -3.24 12.82 11.99
N GLU A 80 -3.54 11.73 12.70
CA GLU A 80 -4.75 10.93 12.49
C GLU A 80 -6.00 11.79 12.62
N GLU A 81 -6.16 12.55 13.70
CA GLU A 81 -7.33 13.43 13.92
C GLU A 81 -7.52 14.44 12.78
N ARG A 82 -6.41 14.96 12.24
CA ARG A 82 -6.41 15.94 11.14
C ARG A 82 -6.65 15.30 9.77
N THR A 83 -6.28 14.03 9.59
CA THR A 83 -6.34 13.32 8.30
C THR A 83 -7.54 12.38 8.19
N ARG A 84 -8.15 11.98 9.30
CA ARG A 84 -9.40 11.20 9.37
C ARG A 84 -10.53 11.75 8.50
N PRO A 85 -10.80 13.07 8.41
CA PRO A 85 -11.82 13.59 7.49
C PRO A 85 -11.49 13.38 6.01
N ASN A 86 -10.24 13.08 5.65
CA ASN A 86 -9.87 12.76 4.27
C ASN A 86 -10.29 11.35 3.85
N LEU A 87 -10.52 10.43 4.78
CA LEU A 87 -10.96 9.06 4.48
C LEU A 87 -12.32 9.04 3.76
N CYS A 88 -13.21 9.96 4.12
CA CYS A 88 -14.52 10.08 3.50
C CYS A 88 -14.52 10.86 2.18
N LYS A 89 -13.40 11.52 1.84
CA LYS A 89 -13.26 12.29 0.60
C LYS A 89 -12.87 11.39 -0.55
N THR A 90 -13.28 11.80 -1.74
CA THR A 90 -12.93 11.12 -2.98
C THR A 90 -11.51 11.47 -3.41
N LEU A 91 -10.88 10.61 -4.22
CA LEU A 91 -9.54 10.84 -4.76
C LEU A 91 -9.46 12.16 -5.54
N LYS A 92 -10.53 12.50 -6.28
CA LYS A 92 -10.65 13.77 -7.00
C LYS A 92 -10.73 14.99 -6.07
N GLU A 93 -11.47 14.91 -4.97
CA GLU A 93 -11.54 15.98 -3.96
C GLU A 93 -10.23 16.20 -3.20
N LEU A 94 -9.42 15.14 -3.08
CA LEU A 94 -8.09 15.21 -2.49
C LEU A 94 -7.04 15.83 -3.44
N GLY A 95 -7.42 16.10 -4.69
CA GLY A 95 -6.55 16.70 -5.70
C GLY A 95 -5.58 15.70 -6.33
N LEU A 96 -5.85 14.39 -6.22
CA LEU A 96 -5.04 13.36 -6.86
C LEU A 96 -5.31 13.35 -8.36
N ALA A 97 -4.23 13.32 -9.15
CA ALA A 97 -4.28 13.20 -10.59
C ALA A 97 -4.04 11.76 -11.06
N ASP A 98 -4.48 11.47 -12.27
CA ASP A 98 -4.14 10.22 -12.95
C ASP A 98 -2.62 10.11 -13.18
N GLY A 99 -2.06 8.93 -12.94
CA GLY A 99 -0.64 8.64 -13.05
C GLY A 99 0.21 9.13 -11.88
N GLN A 100 -0.39 9.69 -10.82
CA GLN A 100 0.32 10.21 -9.66
C GLN A 100 0.88 9.09 -8.78
N GLU A 101 2.07 9.34 -8.22
CA GLU A 101 2.71 8.43 -7.29
C GLU A 101 2.25 8.67 -5.85
N LEU A 102 1.84 7.59 -5.19
CA LEU A 102 1.49 7.50 -3.78
C LEU A 102 2.61 6.76 -3.06
N ALA A 103 3.17 7.40 -2.03
CA ALA A 103 4.13 6.80 -1.13
C ALA A 103 3.37 6.21 0.07
N VAL A 104 3.42 4.88 0.19
CA VAL A 104 2.78 4.13 1.27
C VAL A 104 3.85 3.57 2.19
N ALA A 105 3.81 3.94 3.46
CA ALA A 105 4.67 3.37 4.50
C ALA A 105 3.82 2.55 5.47
N ASP A 106 4.32 1.39 5.90
CA ASP A 106 3.59 0.54 6.84
C ASP A 106 4.54 -0.09 7.87
N VAL A 107 4.00 -0.56 8.98
CA VAL A 107 4.78 -1.28 10.00
C VAL A 107 5.27 -2.66 9.52
N THR A 108 4.64 -3.24 8.49
CA THR A 108 5.04 -4.53 7.91
C THR A 108 6.29 -4.43 7.05
N THR A 109 6.61 -3.24 6.50
CA THR A 109 7.72 -3.03 5.58
C THR A 109 8.56 -1.80 5.99
N PRO A 110 9.87 -1.94 6.23
CA PRO A 110 10.72 -0.81 6.62
C PRO A 110 10.94 0.21 5.48
N GLN A 111 10.67 -0.18 4.24
CA GLN A 111 10.79 0.67 3.06
C GLN A 111 9.42 1.20 2.63
N THR A 112 9.39 2.44 2.17
CA THR A 112 8.20 3.04 1.56
C THR A 112 7.95 2.39 0.21
N VAL A 113 6.76 1.85 0.02
CA VAL A 113 6.32 1.29 -1.26
C VAL A 113 5.69 2.39 -2.10
N LEU A 114 6.11 2.48 -3.36
CA LEU A 114 5.55 3.44 -4.31
C LEU A 114 4.43 2.78 -5.11
N PHE A 115 3.30 3.45 -5.18
CA PHE A 115 2.16 3.04 -5.98
C PHE A 115 1.85 4.12 -7.03
N LYS A 116 1.56 3.70 -8.26
CA LYS A 116 1.10 4.59 -9.32
C LYS A 116 -0.41 4.48 -9.44
N LEU A 117 -1.11 5.57 -9.14
CA LEU A 117 -2.55 5.66 -9.24
C LEU A 117 -2.96 5.81 -10.71
N ASN A 118 -3.82 4.92 -11.20
CA ASN A 118 -4.44 5.02 -12.52
C ASN A 118 -5.96 5.09 -12.34
N PHE A 119 -6.57 6.16 -12.87
CA PHE A 119 -8.01 6.29 -12.93
C PHE A 119 -8.58 5.45 -14.07
N THR A 120 -9.62 4.68 -13.76
CA THR A 120 -10.37 3.85 -14.71
C THR A 120 -11.68 4.53 -15.09
#